data_AF-A0A1I4S897-F1
#
_entry.id   AF-A0A1I4S897-F1
#
_cell.length_a   1.000
_cell.length_b   1.000
_cell.length_c   1.000
_cell.angle_alpha   90.00
_cell.angle_beta   90.00
_cell.angle_gamma   90.00
#
_symmetry.space_group_name_H-M   'P 1'
#
loop_
_entity.id
_entity.type
_entity.pdbx_description
1 polymer ?
#
loop_
_entity_poly.entity_id
_entity_poly.type
_entity_poly.pdbx_seq_one_letter_code
_entity_poly.pdbx_strand_id
1 'polypeptide(L)'
;MFLVWQGLGFVVPLIPIVFILLGQFLLDAVMGPGFYHSHGWSMAFMLLLSGVAVWMLGTRLNNKPGRELIDPQTQETVILRKRHTLFWIPFQYFGIIIGVLATLFLFF
;
A
#
# COMPACT_ATOMS: atom_id res chain seq x y z
N MET A 1 15.46 4.08 -19.87
CA MET A 1 15.22 4.40 -18.44
C MET A 1 14.34 3.31 -17.85
N PHE A 2 14.77 2.66 -16.77
CA PHE A 2 13.94 1.67 -16.07
C PHE A 2 12.90 2.42 -15.22
N LEU A 3 11.65 2.43 -15.67
CA LEU A 3 10.55 3.01 -14.89
C LEU A 3 10.16 2.01 -13.80
N VAL A 4 10.47 2.36 -12.55
CA VAL A 4 10.34 1.46 -11.40
C VAL A 4 8.91 1.45 -10.84
N TRP A 5 8.04 2.35 -11.28
CA TRP A 5 6.64 2.41 -10.84
C TRP A 5 5.69 2.64 -12.02
N GLN A 6 4.43 2.25 -11.86
CA GLN A 6 3.36 2.54 -12.81
C GLN A 6 2.14 3.10 -12.07
N GLY A 7 1.53 4.15 -12.62
CA GLY A 7 0.36 4.82 -12.03
C GLY A 7 0.58 5.25 -10.57
N LEU A 8 -0.32 4.85 -9.67
CA LEU A 8 -0.27 5.16 -8.24
C LEU A 8 0.69 4.27 -7.43
N GLY A 9 1.55 3.45 -8.04
CA GLY A 9 2.49 2.58 -7.31
C GLY A 9 3.37 3.31 -6.28
N PHE A 10 3.71 4.57 -6.53
CA PHE A 10 4.49 5.40 -5.59
C PHE A 10 3.77 5.70 -4.26
N VAL A 11 2.45 5.48 -4.18
CA VAL A 11 1.65 5.71 -2.96
C VAL A 11 1.87 4.61 -1.93
N VAL A 12 2.34 3.43 -2.34
CA VAL A 12 2.63 2.29 -1.45
C VAL A 12 3.50 2.68 -0.25
N PRO A 13 4.71 3.27 -0.42
CA PRO A 13 5.54 3.67 0.72
C PRO A 13 4.96 4.84 1.53
N LEU A 14 4.12 5.69 0.93
CA LEU A 14 3.52 6.83 1.64
C LEU A 14 2.50 6.38 2.69
N ILE A 15 1.77 5.29 2.44
CA ILE A 15 0.74 4.81 3.36
C ILE A 15 1.34 4.41 4.73
N PRO A 16 2.36 3.53 4.84
CA PRO A 16 3.00 3.22 6.12
C PRO A 16 3.55 4.44 6.85
N ILE A 17 4.16 5.39 6.12
CA ILE A 17 4.68 6.63 6.72
C ILE A 17 3.55 7.41 7.40
N VAL A 18 2.43 7.58 6.71
CA VAL A 18 1.26 8.28 7.27
C VAL A 18 0.72 7.55 8.49
N PHE A 19 0.60 6.22 8.45
CA PHE A 19 0.11 5.44 9.59
C PHE A 19 1.05 5.48 10.81
N ILE A 20 2.37 5.45 10.59
CA ILE A 20 3.36 5.60 11.66
C ILE A 20 3.22 6.97 12.32
N LEU A 21 3.19 8.04 11.53
CA LEU A 21 3.04 9.40 12.05
C LEU A 21 1.71 9.59 12.78
N LEU A 22 0.60 9.13 12.18
CA LEU A 22 -0.71 9.16 12.81
C LEU A 22 -0.71 8.37 14.12
N GLY A 23 -0.09 7.20 14.15
CA GLY A 23 0.02 6.39 15.35
C GLY A 23 0.78 7.08 16.46
N GLN A 24 1.89 7.74 16.13
CA GLN A 24 2.66 8.51 17.10
C GLN A 24 1.81 9.62 17.73
N PHE A 25 1.13 10.43 16.90
CA PHE A 25 0.31 11.52 17.42
C PHE A 25 -0.95 11.04 18.15
N LEU A 26 -1.67 10.05 17.60
CA LEU A 26 -2.95 9.59 18.13
C LEU A 26 -2.77 8.75 19.39
N LEU A 27 -1.82 7.81 19.42
CA LEU A 27 -1.62 7.00 20.62
C LEU A 27 -1.07 7.84 21.76
N ASP A 28 -0.14 8.76 21.51
CA ASP A 28 0.37 9.64 22.56
C ASP A 28 -0.72 10.61 23.07
N ALA A 29 -1.59 11.10 22.20
CA ALA A 29 -2.70 11.98 22.60
C ALA A 29 -3.76 11.27 23.44
N VAL A 30 -4.04 9.98 23.16
CA VAL A 30 -5.12 9.23 23.84
C VAL A 30 -4.60 8.47 25.07
N MET A 31 -3.43 7.85 24.99
CA MET A 31 -2.89 6.95 26.01
C MET A 31 -1.82 7.62 26.90
N GLY A 32 -1.37 8.81 26.52
CA GLY A 32 -0.42 9.62 27.28
C GLY A 32 0.92 9.81 26.55
N PRO A 33 1.69 10.86 26.90
CA PRO A 33 2.92 11.21 26.19
C PRO A 33 3.94 10.06 26.15
N GLY A 34 4.47 9.75 24.96
CA GLY A 34 5.47 8.71 24.77
C GLY A 34 4.93 7.26 24.81
N PHE A 35 3.61 7.06 24.80
CA PHE A 35 3.01 5.73 24.72
C PHE A 35 3.48 4.96 23.49
N TYR A 36 3.51 5.61 22.32
CA TYR A 36 3.89 5.01 21.05
C TYR A 36 5.29 4.39 21.09
N HIS A 37 6.26 5.11 21.69
CA HIS A 37 7.65 4.68 21.76
C HIS A 37 7.94 3.72 22.92
N SER A 38 7.17 3.79 24.01
CA SER A 38 7.35 2.92 25.17
C SER A 38 6.83 1.50 24.95
N HIS A 39 5.93 1.30 23.98
CA HIS A 39 5.32 0.01 23.69
C HIS A 39 5.74 -0.48 22.31
N GLY A 40 6.66 -1.45 22.25
CA GLY A 40 7.21 -1.99 20.99
C GLY A 40 6.15 -2.52 20.00
N TRP A 41 5.00 -2.98 20.50
CA TRP A 41 3.89 -3.42 19.65
C TRP A 41 3.18 -2.28 18.91
N SER A 42 3.29 -1.03 19.37
CA SER A 42 2.56 0.13 18.79
C SER A 42 2.94 0.37 17.33
N MET A 43 4.23 0.27 17.01
CA MET A 43 4.72 0.41 15.64
C MET A 43 4.24 -0.74 14.75
N ALA A 44 4.36 -1.99 15.25
CA ALA A 44 3.87 -3.18 14.54
C ALA A 44 2.37 -3.09 14.25
N PHE A 45 1.58 -2.61 15.21
CA PHE A 45 0.14 -2.40 15.03
C PHE A 45 -0.17 -1.39 13.92
N MET A 46 0.51 -0.25 13.90
CA MET A 46 0.32 0.77 12.86
C MET A 46 0.79 0.29 11.48
N LEU A 47 1.90 -0.45 11.42
CA LEU A 47 2.35 -1.10 10.20
C LEU A 47 1.33 -2.11 9.68
N LEU A 48 0.76 -2.95 10.55
CA LEU A 48 -0.26 -3.92 10.18
C LEU A 48 -1.50 -3.22 9.58
N LEU A 49 -2.00 -2.17 10.23
CA LEU A 49 -3.11 -1.36 9.72
C LEU A 49 -2.78 -0.75 8.35
N SER A 50 -1.56 -0.24 8.18
CA SER A 50 -1.11 0.31 6.91
C SER A 50 -1.05 -0.77 5.80
N GLY A 51 -0.63 -1.99 6.13
CA GLY A 51 -0.59 -3.13 5.20
C GLY A 51 -1.99 -3.52 4.73
N VAL A 52 -2.98 -3.53 5.63
CA VAL A 52 -4.40 -3.74 5.28
C VAL A 52 -4.89 -2.62 4.35
N ALA A 53 -4.58 -1.36 4.66
CA ALA A 53 -4.96 -0.22 3.81
C ALA A 53 -4.34 -0.33 2.40
N VAL A 54 -3.04 -0.70 2.31
CA VAL A 54 -2.34 -0.92 1.04
C VAL A 54 -3.00 -2.06 0.25
N TRP A 55 -3.31 -3.17 0.89
CA TRP A 55 -3.97 -4.30 0.23
C TRP A 55 -5.35 -3.93 -0.31
N MET A 56 -6.18 -3.26 0.49
CA MET A 56 -7.53 -2.83 0.09
C MET A 56 -7.47 -1.82 -1.06
N LEU A 57 -6.63 -0.80 -0.96
CA LEU A 57 -6.47 0.22 -2.01
C LEU A 57 -5.89 -0.39 -3.29
N GLY A 58 -4.86 -1.22 -3.18
CA GLY A 58 -4.25 -1.90 -4.32
C GLY A 58 -5.24 -2.78 -5.07
N THR A 59 -6.03 -3.57 -4.33
CA THR A 59 -7.05 -4.45 -4.89
C THR A 59 -8.12 -3.64 -5.62
N ARG A 60 -8.61 -2.55 -5.01
CA ARG A 60 -9.60 -1.66 -5.65
C ARG A 60 -9.05 -0.94 -6.89
N LEU A 61 -7.78 -0.56 -6.88
CA LEU A 61 -7.17 0.19 -7.98
C LEU A 61 -6.82 -0.73 -9.16
N ASN A 62 -6.29 -1.93 -8.90
CA ASN A 62 -5.86 -2.87 -9.94
C ASN A 62 -6.96 -3.76 -10.51
N ASN A 63 -8.11 -3.91 -9.82
CA ASN A 63 -9.24 -4.68 -10.31
C ASN A 63 -10.32 -3.86 -11.03
N LYS A 64 -10.04 -2.59 -11.37
CA LYS A 64 -10.98 -1.77 -12.16
C LYS A 64 -11.19 -2.41 -13.54
N PRO A 65 -12.44 -2.46 -14.04
CA PRO A 65 -12.73 -3.01 -15.36
C PRO A 65 -11.91 -2.26 -16.42
N GLY A 66 -11.36 -3.01 -17.38
CA GLY A 66 -10.63 -2.44 -18.50
C GLY A 66 -11.55 -1.64 -19.41
N ARG A 67 -10.99 -0.67 -20.12
CA ARG A 67 -11.71 0.03 -21.18
C ARG A 67 -11.55 -0.77 -22.47
N GLU A 68 -12.66 -1.18 -23.06
CA GLU A 68 -12.68 -1.74 -24.41
C GLU A 68 -12.45 -0.62 -25.41
N LEU A 69 -11.48 -0.80 -26.29
CA LEU A 69 -11.19 0.07 -27.42
C LEU A 69 -11.15 -0.77 -28.68
N ILE A 70 -11.61 -0.19 -29.80
CA ILE A 70 -11.50 -0.81 -31.12
C ILE A 70 -10.26 -0.25 -31.78
N ASP A 71 -9.37 -1.13 -32.26
CA ASP A 71 -8.22 -0.72 -33.06
C ASP A 71 -8.72 -0.29 -34.46
N PRO A 72 -8.48 0.96 -34.91
CA PRO A 72 -8.95 1.43 -36.21
C PRO A 72 -8.37 0.67 -37.40
N GLN A 73 -7.16 0.10 -37.26
CA GLN A 73 -6.44 -0.56 -38.35
C GLN A 73 -6.86 -2.02 -38.53
N THR A 74 -7.07 -2.75 -37.42
CA THR A 74 -7.41 -4.18 -37.45
C THR A 74 -8.88 -4.46 -37.15
N GLN A 75 -9.66 -3.46 -36.70
CA GLN A 75 -11.03 -3.60 -36.20
C GLN A 75 -11.15 -4.58 -35.00
N GLU A 76 -10.04 -4.89 -34.33
CA GLU A 76 -10.04 -5.79 -33.17
C GLU A 76 -10.37 -5.05 -31.87
N THR A 77 -11.00 -5.77 -30.93
CA THR A 77 -11.30 -5.26 -29.59
C THR A 77 -10.12 -5.48 -28.64
N VAL A 78 -9.56 -4.39 -28.12
CA VAL A 78 -8.46 -4.40 -27.16
C VAL A 78 -8.95 -3.92 -25.79
N ILE A 79 -8.71 -4.71 -24.75
CA ILE A 79 -9.08 -4.36 -23.37
C ILE A 79 -7.89 -3.69 -22.67
N LEU A 80 -7.93 -2.36 -22.53
CA LEU A 80 -6.90 -1.63 -21.77
C LEU A 80 -7.21 -1.64 -20.28
N ARG A 81 -6.36 -2.31 -19.49
CA ARG A 81 -6.41 -2.32 -18.02
C ARG A 81 -5.36 -1.39 -17.45
N LYS A 82 -5.75 -0.50 -16.53
CA LYS A 82 -4.80 0.29 -15.75
C LYS A 82 -4.12 -0.63 -14.73
N ARG A 83 -2.78 -0.58 -14.67
CA ARG A 83 -1.99 -1.29 -13.66
C ARG A 83 -1.24 -0.28 -12.79
N HIS A 84 -1.25 -0.56 -11.50
CA HIS A 84 -0.56 0.19 -10.48
C HIS A 84 0.46 -0.73 -9.82
N THR A 85 1.74 -0.46 -10.07
CA THR A 85 2.86 -1.32 -9.67
C THR A 85 4.00 -0.48 -9.11
N LEU A 86 4.74 -1.05 -8.17
CA LEU A 86 5.99 -0.51 -7.65
C LEU A 86 7.03 -1.63 -7.69
N PHE A 87 8.23 -1.36 -8.21
CA PHE A 87 9.23 -2.38 -8.56
C PHE A 87 8.62 -3.55 -9.36
N TRP A 88 7.73 -3.22 -10.31
CA TRP A 88 6.97 -4.21 -11.11
C TRP A 88 6.06 -5.16 -10.31
N ILE A 89 5.98 -5.00 -9.00
CA ILE A 89 5.09 -5.75 -8.12
C ILE A 89 3.74 -5.02 -8.03
N PRO A 90 2.60 -5.70 -8.25
CA PRO A 90 1.27 -5.13 -8.07
C PRO A 90 1.07 -4.54 -6.67
N PHE A 91 0.47 -3.35 -6.61
CA PHE A 91 0.22 -2.57 -5.39
C PHE A 91 -0.28 -3.40 -4.20
N GLN A 92 -1.24 -4.30 -4.43
CA GLN A 92 -1.88 -5.09 -3.37
C GLN A 92 -0.92 -6.05 -2.64
N TYR A 93 0.12 -6.56 -3.31
CA TYR A 93 1.05 -7.51 -2.70
C TYR A 93 1.99 -6.84 -1.68
N PHE A 94 2.22 -5.54 -1.81
CA PHE A 94 2.94 -4.80 -0.77
C PHE A 94 2.20 -4.81 0.56
N GLY A 95 0.86 -4.94 0.58
CA GLY A 95 0.11 -5.09 1.83
C GLY A 95 0.52 -6.35 2.59
N ILE A 96 0.76 -7.46 1.89
CA ILE A 96 1.26 -8.71 2.48
C ILE A 96 2.70 -8.53 2.96
N ILE A 97 3.56 -7.92 2.14
CA ILE A 97 4.97 -7.65 2.51
C ILE A 97 5.02 -6.81 3.78
N ILE A 98 4.23 -5.73 3.86
CA ILE A 98 4.13 -4.87 5.04
C ILE A 98 3.60 -5.65 6.24
N GLY A 99 2.60 -6.53 6.05
CA GLY A 99 2.10 -7.39 7.11
C GLY A 99 3.17 -8.32 7.69
N VAL A 100 3.97 -8.95 6.82
CA VAL A 100 5.11 -9.78 7.26
C VAL A 100 6.14 -8.94 8.01
N LEU A 101 6.48 -7.75 7.52
CA LEU A 101 7.40 -6.84 8.21
C LEU A 101 6.86 -6.39 9.58
N ALA A 102 5.55 -6.14 9.68
CA ALA A 102 4.90 -5.79 10.94
C ALA A 102 5.01 -6.93 11.96
N THR A 103 4.77 -8.17 11.54
CA THR A 103 4.92 -9.35 12.41
C THR A 103 6.36 -9.55 12.84
N LEU A 104 7.33 -9.39 11.92
CA LEU A 104 8.75 -9.48 12.26
C LEU A 104 9.15 -8.43 13.29
N PHE A 105 8.62 -7.21 13.19
CA PHE A 105 8.86 -6.12 14.14
C PHE A 105 8.43 -6.42 15.58
N LEU A 106 7.55 -7.41 15.81
CA LEU A 106 7.18 -7.82 17.17
C LEU A 106 8.27 -8.63 17.87
N PHE A 107 9.25 -9.15 17.12
CA PHE A 107 10.33 -9.99 17.63
C PHE A 107 11.66 -9.26 17.77
N PHE A 108 11.73 -7.98 17.38
CA PHE A 108 12.89 -7.10 17.52
C PHE A 108 12.61 -6.03 18.57
#